data_AF-A0A3M5U5H6-F1
#
_entry.id   AF-A0A3M5U5H6-F1
#
_cell.length_a   1.000
_cell.length_b   1.000
_cell.length_c   1.000
_cell.angle_alpha   90.00
_cell.angle_beta   90.00
_cell.angle_gamma   90.00
#
_symmetry.space_group_name_H-M   'P 1'
#
loop_
_entity.id
_entity.type
_entity.pdbx_description
1 polymer ?
#
loop_
_entity_poly.entity_id
_entity_poly.type
_entity_poly.pdbx_seq_one_letter_code
_entity_poly.pdbx_strand_id
1 'polypeptide(L)' 'AGDSLLAGMVHGLIGGHEPQKILRTATAIAAMAVTQIGFGITDAAQLKRLEGGVTVRSLTEQ' A
#
# COMPACT_ATOMS: atom_id res chain seq x y z
N ALA A 1 7.35 3.06 -8.22
CA ALA A 1 6.60 3.27 -6.96
C ALA A 1 5.13 3.62 -7.21
N GLY A 2 4.83 4.59 -8.10
CA GLY A 2 3.45 4.99 -8.40
C GLY A 2 2.57 3.87 -8.97
N ASP A 3 3.07 3.11 -9.95
CA ASP A 3 2.32 1.98 -10.52
C ASP A 3 2.00 0.89 -9.48
N SER A 4 2.94 0.67 -8.55
CA SER A 4 2.78 -0.29 -7.46
C SER A 4 1.72 0.17 -6.44
N LEU A 5 1.63 1.48 -6.17
CA LEU A 5 0.55 2.07 -5.38
C LEU A 5 -0.79 1.85 -6.07
N LEU A 6 -0.90 2.20 -7.35
CA LEU A 6 -2.13 2.06 -8.14
C LEU A 6 -2.59 0.60 -8.21
N ALA A 7 -1.66 -0.32 -8.48
CA ALA A 7 -1.94 -1.76 -8.50
C ALA A 7 -2.46 -2.24 -7.14
N GLY A 8 -1.85 -1.79 -6.04
CA GLY A 8 -2.32 -2.11 -4.68
C GLY A 8 -3.73 -1.56 -4.39
N MET A 9 -4.04 -0.35 -4.86
CA MET A 9 -5.37 0.24 -4.71
C MET A 9 -6.43 -0.53 -5.51
N VAL A 10 -6.16 -0.80 -6.79
CA VAL A 10 -7.07 -1.56 -7.67
C VAL A 10 -7.33 -2.95 -7.11
N HIS A 11 -6.28 -3.64 -6.65
CA HIS A 11 -6.41 -4.95 -6.01
C HIS A 11 -7.33 -4.88 -4.77
N GLY A 12 -7.14 -3.89 -3.90
CA GLY A 12 -7.96 -3.72 -2.71
C GLY A 12 -9.42 -3.37 -3.01
N LEU A 13 -9.67 -2.56 -4.04
CA LEU A 13 -11.02 -2.18 -4.50
C LEU A 13 -11.77 -3.39 -5.08
N ILE A 14 -11.12 -4.16 -5.95
CA ILE A 14 -11.70 -5.39 -6.52
C ILE A 14 -11.98 -6.42 -5.41
N GLY A 15 -11.14 -6.46 -4.37
CA GLY A 15 -11.32 -7.30 -3.19
C GLY A 15 -12.35 -6.81 -2.17
N GLY A 16 -12.99 -5.65 -2.38
CA GLY A 16 -13.99 -5.10 -1.47
C GLY A 16 -13.45 -4.73 -0.08
N HIS A 17 -12.18 -4.36 0.02
CA HIS A 17 -11.59 -3.96 1.30
C HIS A 17 -12.04 -2.57 1.74
N GLU A 18 -12.03 -2.33 3.06
CA GLU A 18 -12.24 -0.99 3.63
C GLU A 18 -11.21 0.02 3.08
N PRO A 19 -11.61 1.28 2.76
CA PRO A 19 -10.72 2.27 2.15
C PRO A 19 -9.41 2.49 2.91
N GLN A 20 -9.45 2.45 4.24
CA GLN A 20 -8.25 2.61 5.07
C GLN A 20 -7.28 1.43 4.93
N LYS A 21 -7.80 0.21 4.78
CA LYS A 21 -6.99 -0.98 4.51
C LYS A 21 -6.38 -0.89 3.12
N ILE A 22 -7.16 -0.50 2.12
CA ILE A 22 -6.67 -0.28 0.75
C ILE A 22 -5.49 0.70 0.74
N LEU A 23 -5.66 1.87 1.37
CA LEU A 23 -4.61 2.89 1.45
C LEU A 23 -3.36 2.36 2.19
N ARG A 24 -3.52 1.70 3.34
CA ARG A 24 -2.39 1.11 4.09
C ARG A 24 -1.61 0.11 3.26
N THR A 25 -2.29 -0.88 2.68
CA THR A 25 -1.64 -1.94 1.91
C THR A 25 -0.99 -1.36 0.64
N ALA A 26 -1.67 -0.48 -0.09
CA ALA A 26 -1.13 0.13 -1.31
C ALA A 26 0.11 0.98 -1.02
N THR A 27 0.09 1.81 0.03
CA THR A 27 1.24 2.62 0.44
C THR A 27 2.42 1.74 0.85
N ALA A 28 2.18 0.63 1.55
CA ALA A 28 3.24 -0.32 1.91
C ALA A 28 3.90 -0.97 0.69
N ILE A 29 3.09 -1.37 -0.31
CA ILE A 29 3.58 -1.92 -1.59
C ILE A 29 4.42 -0.86 -2.33
N ALA A 30 3.94 0.39 -2.36
CA ALA A 30 4.67 1.49 -3.00
C ALA A 30 6.00 1.78 -2.30
N ALA A 31 6.03 1.75 -0.97
CA ALA A 31 7.24 1.93 -0.17
C ALA A 31 8.26 0.81 -0.41
N MET A 32 7.80 -0.44 -0.48
CA MET A 32 8.66 -1.58 -0.83
C MET A 32 9.29 -1.43 -2.21
N ALA A 33 8.52 -0.96 -3.20
CA ALA A 33 8.99 -0.74 -4.55
C ALA A 33 10.07 0.35 -4.67
N VAL A 34 10.20 1.27 -3.69
CA VAL A 34 11.29 2.25 -3.65
C VAL A 34 12.60 1.62 -3.15
N THR A 35 12.51 0.60 -2.30
CA THR A 35 13.67 -0.02 -1.65
C THR A 35 14.34 -1.11 -2.46
N GLN A 36 13.81 -1.45 -3.65
CA GLN A 36 14.30 -2.55 -4.48
C GLN A 36 14.52 -2.13 -5.93
N ILE A 37 15.46 -2.79 -6.59
CA ILE A 37 15.66 -2.71 -8.03
C ILE A 37 14.81 -3.82 -8.67
N GLY A 38 13.81 -3.44 -9.47
CA GLY A 38 12.86 -4.38 -10.10
C GLY A 38 11.46 -4.35 -9.47
N PHE A 39 10.54 -5.16 -10.02
CA PHE A 39 9.11 -5.15 -9.67
C PHE A 39 8.72 -6.42 -8.88
N GLY A 40 7.73 -6.31 -7.99
CA GLY A 40 7.13 -7.47 -7.29
C GLY A 40 7.19 -7.35 -5.76
N ILE A 41 6.43 -8.21 -5.08
CA ILE A 41 6.51 -8.37 -3.61
C ILE A 41 7.41 -9.57 -3.35
N THR A 42 8.62 -9.32 -2.89
CA THR A 42 9.67 -10.35 -2.68
C THR A 42 9.76 -10.81 -1.23
N ASP A 43 9.34 -9.97 -0.27
CA ASP A 43 9.34 -10.28 1.16
C ASP A 43 8.01 -9.85 1.81
N ALA A 44 7.15 -10.83 2.10
CA ALA A 44 5.87 -10.59 2.77
C ALA A 44 6.02 -10.07 4.22
N ALA A 45 7.10 -10.42 4.92
CA ALA A 45 7.37 -9.94 6.26
C ALA A 45 7.78 -8.46 6.25
N GLN A 46 8.60 -8.05 5.28
CA GLN A 46 8.91 -6.65 5.04
C GLN A 46 7.65 -5.85 4.68
N LEU A 47 6.77 -6.42 3.85
CA LEU A 47 5.51 -5.75 3.48
C LEU A 47 4.65 -5.48 4.72
N LYS A 48 4.49 -6.49 5.58
CA LYS A 48 3.73 -6.37 6.82
C LYS A 48 4.33 -5.34 7.78
N ARG A 49 5.67 -5.24 7.85
CA ARG A 49 6.35 -4.20 8.63
C ARG A 49 6.06 -2.80 8.08
N LEU A 50 6.15 -2.62 6.76
CA LEU A 50 5.85 -1.35 6.11
C LEU A 50 4.38 -0.95 6.32
N GLU A 51 3.45 -1.90 6.15
CA GLU A 51 2.02 -1.68 6.35
C GLU A 51 1.70 -1.26 7.80
N GLY A 52 2.35 -1.87 8.79
CA GLY A 52 2.21 -1.49 10.19
C GLY A 52 2.71 -0.08 10.51
N GLY A 53 3.59 0.49 9.67
CA GLY A 53 4.05 1.88 9.78
C GLY A 53 3.12 2.91 9.11
N VAL A 54 2.12 2.48 8.34
CA VAL A 54 1.23 3.40 7.62
C VAL A 54 0.09 3.87 8.50
N THR A 55 0.04 5.19 8.74
CA THR A 55 -1.08 5.85 9.42
C THR A 55 -1.99 6.52 8.40
N VAL A 56 -3.28 6.17 8.42
CA VAL A 56 -4.31 6.79 7.58
C VAL A 56 -5.19 7.68 8.45
N ARG A 57 -5.38 8.93 8.04
CA ARG A 57 -6.25 9.89 8.72
C ARG A 57 -7.24 10.46 7.71
N SER A 58 -8.51 10.48 8.09
CA SER A 58 -9.53 11.24 7.36
C SER A 58 -9.25 12.72 7.53
N LEU A 59 -9.36 13.47 6.44
CA LEU A 59 -9.32 14.92 6.46
C LEU A 59 -10.76 15.42 6.31
N THR A 60 -11.18 16.32 7.17
CA THR A 60 -12.41 17.09 7.00
C THR A 60 -12.05 18.39 6.30
N GLU A 61 -12.73 18.73 5.21
CA GLU A 61 -12.66 20.09 4.67
C GLU A 61 -13.22 21.07 5.71
N GLN A 62 -12.46 22.12 6.03
CA GLN A 62 -12.92 23.27 6.80
C GLN A 62 -13.33 24.39 5.86
#